data_AF-A0A846BU22-F1
#
_entry.id   AF-A0A846BU22-F1
#
_cell.length_a   1.000
_cell.length_b   1.000
_cell.length_c   1.000
_cell.angle_alpha   90.00
_cell.angle_beta   90.00
_cell.angle_gamma   90.00
#
_symmetry.space_group_name_H-M   'P 1'
#
loop_
_entity.id
_entity.type
_entity.pdbx_description
1 polymer ?
#
loop_
_entity_poly.entity_id
_entity_poly.type
_entity_poly.pdbx_seq_one_letter_code
_entity_poly.pdbx_strand_id
1 'polypeptide(L)'
;MDLNNLPKMTEEEKQRFDAIQDKDIDYSDIPELDNRFFKEAMLASEFEKGKTRVTMRLDNDVLAWLKSKGRGYQTRANMILRAAMQHSDSQ
;
A
#
# COMPACT_ATOMS: atom_id res chain seq x y z
N MET A 1 4.37 4.21 -23.57
CA MET A 1 3.20 5.10 -23.53
C MET A 1 3.62 6.39 -22.85
N ASP A 2 3.30 7.54 -23.41
CA ASP A 2 3.57 8.84 -22.77
C ASP A 2 2.40 9.19 -21.84
N LEU A 3 2.64 9.12 -20.53
CA LEU A 3 1.64 9.37 -19.50
C LEU A 3 1.20 10.85 -19.44
N ASN A 4 2.00 11.76 -20.01
CA ASN A 4 1.69 13.18 -20.04
C ASN A 4 0.90 13.61 -21.28
N ASN A 5 0.69 12.70 -22.23
CA ASN A 5 -0.07 12.96 -23.46
C ASN A 5 -0.90 11.74 -23.85
N LEU A 6 -1.92 11.46 -23.04
CA LEU A 6 -2.84 10.36 -23.29
C LEU A 6 -3.78 10.72 -24.46
N PRO A 7 -3.99 9.79 -25.41
CA PRO A 7 -4.96 10.01 -26.48
C PRO A 7 -6.35 10.22 -25.86
N LYS A 8 -7.07 11.22 -26.37
CA LYS A 8 -8.47 11.43 -25.98
C LYS A 8 -9.33 10.38 -26.67
N MET A 9 -10.25 9.82 -25.91
CA MET A 9 -11.22 8.86 -26.42
C MET A 9 -12.08 9.53 -27.51
N THR A 10 -12.21 8.85 -28.64
CA THR A 10 -13.06 9.28 -29.77
C THR A 10 -14.54 9.19 -29.40
N GLU A 11 -15.40 9.89 -30.13
CA GLU A 11 -16.85 9.87 -29.88
C GLU A 11 -17.45 8.49 -30.18
N GLU A 12 -16.92 7.79 -31.18
CA GLU A 12 -17.29 6.42 -31.52
C GLU A 12 -16.95 5.44 -30.39
N GLU A 13 -15.78 5.60 -29.77
CA GLU A 13 -15.39 4.80 -28.61
C GLU A 13 -16.33 5.06 -27.43
N LYS A 14 -16.66 6.32 -27.13
CA LYS A 14 -17.61 6.65 -26.03
C LYS A 14 -18.97 5.99 -26.22
N GLN A 15 -19.55 6.12 -27.41
CA GLN A 15 -20.84 5.50 -27.72
C GLN A 15 -20.80 3.97 -27.59
N ARG A 16 -19.67 3.34 -27.96
CA ARG A 16 -19.48 1.91 -27.76
C ARG A 16 -19.48 1.53 -26.27
N PHE A 17 -18.79 2.29 -25.41
CA PHE A 17 -18.76 2.01 -23.97
C PHE A 17 -20.12 2.27 -23.30
N ASP A 18 -20.82 3.34 -23.68
CA ASP A 18 -22.17 3.66 -23.16
C ASP A 18 -23.21 2.58 -23.50
N ALA A 19 -22.98 1.82 -24.57
CA ALA A 19 -23.86 0.73 -25.00
C ALA A 19 -23.59 -0.62 -24.31
N ILE A 20 -22.47 -0.76 -23.58
CA ILE A 20 -22.13 -2.00 -22.86
C ILE A 20 -23.03 -2.10 -21.62
N GLN A 21 -23.71 -3.23 -21.44
CA GLN A 21 -24.47 -3.51 -20.23
C GLN A 21 -23.58 -4.21 -19.20
N ASP A 22 -23.82 -3.98 -17.90
CA ASP A 22 -23.03 -4.57 -16.80
C ASP A 22 -22.88 -6.10 -16.92
N LYS A 23 -23.94 -6.79 -17.36
CA LYS A 23 -23.94 -8.26 -17.54
C LYS A 23 -22.95 -8.76 -18.60
N ASP A 24 -22.54 -7.89 -19.51
CA ASP A 24 -21.64 -8.19 -20.62
C ASP A 24 -20.18 -7.88 -20.25
N ILE A 25 -19.91 -7.38 -19.03
CA ILE A 25 -18.57 -7.16 -18.50
C ILE A 25 -17.98 -8.51 -18.05
N ASP A 26 -16.82 -8.85 -18.62
CA ASP A 26 -16.07 -10.05 -18.26
C ASP A 26 -15.20 -9.78 -17.02
N TYR A 27 -15.41 -10.56 -15.95
CA TYR A 27 -14.66 -10.52 -14.70
C TYR A 27 -13.80 -11.78 -14.49
N SER A 28 -13.61 -12.62 -15.52
CA SER A 28 -12.91 -13.89 -15.39
C SER A 28 -11.46 -13.77 -14.93
N ASP A 29 -10.82 -12.62 -15.15
CA ASP A 29 -9.45 -12.29 -14.75
C ASP A 29 -9.36 -11.59 -13.38
N ILE A 30 -10.48 -11.10 -12.83
CA ILE A 30 -10.52 -10.33 -11.59
C ILE A 30 -11.52 -10.99 -10.62
N PRO A 31 -11.05 -11.88 -9.73
CA PRO A 31 -11.92 -12.53 -8.76
C PRO A 31 -12.51 -11.52 -7.76
N GLU A 32 -13.71 -11.79 -7.26
CA GLU A 32 -14.36 -10.95 -6.25
C GLU A 32 -13.52 -10.86 -4.97
N LEU A 33 -13.48 -9.65 -4.40
CA LEU A 33 -12.79 -9.39 -3.14
C LEU A 33 -13.64 -9.95 -1.99
N ASP A 34 -13.11 -10.95 -1.28
CA ASP A 34 -13.81 -11.61 -0.18
C ASP A 34 -13.50 -10.97 1.18
N ASN A 35 -14.19 -11.43 2.22
CA ASN A 35 -13.97 -10.96 3.59
C ASN A 35 -12.53 -11.19 4.09
N ARG A 36 -11.77 -12.14 3.51
CA ARG A 36 -10.36 -12.35 3.88
C ARG A 36 -9.50 -11.21 3.35
N PHE A 37 -9.75 -10.78 2.11
CA PHE A 37 -9.10 -9.60 1.54
C PHE A 37 -9.31 -8.38 2.43
N PHE A 38 -10.56 -8.08 2.82
CA PHE A 38 -10.85 -6.90 3.64
C PHE A 38 -10.35 -7.00 5.08
N LYS A 39 -10.21 -8.21 5.64
CA LYS A 39 -9.65 -8.42 6.98
C LYS A 39 -8.15 -8.11 7.03
N GLU A 40 -7.43 -8.37 5.94
CA GLU A 40 -6.00 -8.11 5.81
C GLU A 40 -5.70 -6.76 5.14
N ALA A 41 -6.71 -6.14 4.52
CA ALA A 41 -6.59 -4.84 3.88
C ALA A 41 -6.26 -3.76 4.90
N MET A 42 -5.08 -3.18 4.75
CA MET A 42 -4.64 -2.05 5.56
C MET A 42 -5.21 -0.77 4.95
N LEU A 43 -5.94 0.02 5.74
CA LEU A 43 -6.54 1.28 5.26
C LEU A 43 -5.46 2.23 4.76
N ALA A 44 -5.66 2.81 3.56
CA ALA A 44 -4.75 3.79 2.98
C ALA A 44 -4.52 5.01 3.91
N SER A 45 -5.50 5.36 4.75
CA SER A 45 -5.40 6.42 5.76
C SER A 45 -4.38 6.13 6.86
N GLU A 46 -4.00 4.88 7.10
CA GLU A 46 -2.88 4.56 8.00
C GLU A 46 -1.51 4.94 7.41
N PHE A 47 -1.44 5.14 6.09
CA PHE A 47 -0.25 5.59 5.37
C PHE A 47 -0.21 7.12 5.14
N GLU A 48 -1.30 7.86 5.41
CA GLU A 48 -1.36 9.32 5.23
C GLU A 48 -0.46 10.11 6.19
N LYS A 49 -0.01 9.49 7.30
CA LYS A 49 1.01 10.09 8.16
C LYS A 49 2.39 9.88 7.54
N GLY A 50 2.81 10.84 6.71
CA GLY A 50 4.14 10.87 6.10
C GLY A 50 5.26 10.63 7.12
N LYS A 51 6.36 10.00 6.68
CA LYS A 51 7.51 9.68 7.54
C LYS A 51 8.38 10.92 7.75
N THR A 52 8.58 11.34 9.00
CA THR A 52 9.55 12.39 9.34
C THR A 52 10.96 11.83 9.38
N ARG A 53 11.91 12.44 8.66
CA ARG A 53 13.32 12.07 8.73
C ARG A 53 13.91 12.53 10.06
N VAL A 54 14.38 11.59 10.87
CA VAL A 54 15.09 11.85 12.13
C VAL A 54 16.48 11.23 12.08
N THR A 55 17.43 11.84 12.79
CA THR A 55 18.79 11.31 12.97
C THR A 55 18.95 10.88 14.42
N MET A 56 19.23 9.60 14.65
CA MET A 56 19.49 9.06 16.00
C MET A 56 20.65 8.07 15.95
N ARG A 57 21.29 7.84 17.10
CA ARG A 57 22.29 6.78 17.28
C ARG A 57 21.58 5.53 17.80
N LEU A 58 22.00 4.38 17.31
CA LEU A 58 21.60 3.05 17.79
C LEU A 58 22.85 2.32 18.25
N ASP A 59 22.72 1.48 19.26
CA ASP A 59 23.81 0.61 19.69
C ASP A 59 24.22 -0.35 18.56
N ASN A 60 25.50 -0.72 18.56
CA ASN A 60 26.10 -1.50 17.47
C ASN A 60 25.46 -2.88 17.33
N ASP A 61 25.13 -3.52 18.45
CA ASP A 61 24.47 -4.82 18.51
C ASP A 61 23.03 -4.76 18.00
N VAL A 62 22.27 -3.73 18.37
CA VAL A 62 20.91 -3.48 17.87
C VAL A 62 20.93 -3.27 16.36
N LEU A 63 21.88 -2.46 15.86
CA LEU A 63 22.01 -2.22 14.42
C LEU A 63 22.42 -3.49 13.67
N ALA A 64 23.34 -4.29 14.23
CA ALA A 64 23.75 -5.57 13.66
C ALA A 64 22.57 -6.56 13.60
N TRP A 65 21.78 -6.66 14.68
CA TRP A 65 20.60 -7.50 14.73
C TRP A 65 19.55 -7.08 13.68
N LEU A 66 19.24 -5.79 13.57
CA LEU A 66 18.28 -5.27 12.58
C LEU A 66 18.72 -5.56 11.13
N LYS A 67 20.03 -5.47 10.85
CA LYS A 67 20.63 -5.76 9.54
C LYS A 67 20.76 -7.26 9.24
N SER A 68 20.88 -8.11 10.25
CA SER A 68 21.01 -9.57 10.10
C SER A 68 19.84 -10.20 9.33
N LYS A 69 18.67 -9.54 9.32
CA LYS A 69 17.44 -9.97 8.65
C LYS A 69 17.33 -9.48 7.19
N GLY A 70 18.42 -9.01 6.60
CA GLY A 70 18.49 -8.57 5.20
C GLY A 70 18.04 -7.12 4.97
N ARG A 71 17.60 -6.81 3.75
CA ARG A 71 17.16 -5.47 3.36
C ARG A 71 15.97 -5.00 4.22
N GLY A 72 15.84 -3.68 4.42
CA GLY A 72 14.67 -3.09 5.08
C GLY A 72 14.79 -2.91 6.60
N TYR A 73 16.02 -2.85 7.15
CA TYR A 73 16.24 -2.70 8.58
C TYR A 73 15.58 -1.42 9.17
N GLN A 74 15.53 -0.32 8.40
CA GLN A 74 14.83 0.92 8.82
C GLN A 74 13.33 0.71 8.96
N THR A 75 12.70 -0.02 8.03
CA THR A 75 11.28 -0.38 8.12
C THR A 75 11.03 -1.23 9.35
N ARG A 76 11.88 -2.24 9.60
CA ARG A 76 11.79 -3.07 10.82
C ARG A 76 11.94 -2.26 12.10
N ALA A 77 12.91 -1.34 12.15
CA ALA A 77 13.09 -0.46 13.30
C ALA A 77 11.81 0.35 13.57
N ASN A 78 11.21 0.94 12.53
CA ASN A 78 9.98 1.69 12.66
C ASN A 78 8.77 0.82 13.11
N MET A 79 8.67 -0.42 12.64
CA MET A 79 7.63 -1.36 13.10
C MET A 79 7.76 -1.68 14.59
N ILE A 80 8.98 -1.95 15.06
CA ILE A 80 9.25 -2.24 16.48
C ILE A 80 8.88 -1.04 17.35
N LEU A 81 9.28 0.17 16.94
CA LEU A 81 8.94 1.40 17.67
C LEU A 81 7.42 1.62 17.72
N ARG A 82 6.71 1.35 16.61
CA ARG A 82 5.24 1.47 16.57
C ARG A 82 4.55 0.46 17.50
N ALA A 83 5.01 -0.79 17.52
CA ALA A 83 4.47 -1.80 18.42
C ALA A 83 4.71 -1.42 19.89
N ALA A 84 5.92 -0.95 20.22
CA ALA A 84 6.24 -0.49 21.57
C ALA A 84 5.35 0.69 22.02
N MET A 85 5.13 1.67 21.13
CA MET A 85 4.23 2.81 21.38
C MET A 85 2.78 2.37 21.62
N GLN A 86 2.26 1.45 20.79
CA GLN A 86 0.89 0.93 20.97
C GLN A 86 0.72 0.15 22.27
N HIS A 87 1.73 -0.61 22.68
CA HIS A 87 1.73 -1.33 23.95
C HIS A 87 1.78 -0.38 25.15
N SER A 88 2.53 0.74 25.09
CA SER A 88 2.56 1.72 26.17
C SER A 88 1.26 2.51 26.33
N ASP A 89 0.55 2.77 25.23
CA ASP A 89 -0.71 3.52 25.25
C ASP A 89 -1.92 2.70 25.72
N SER A 90 -1.75 1.37 25.83
CA SER A 90 -2.79 0.42 26.26
C SER A 90 -2.67 0.00 27.74
N GLN A 91 -1.84 0.69 28.52
CA GLN A 91 -1.64 0.53 29.97
C GLN A 91 -2.04 1.81 30.69
#